data_AF-E6UHR0-F1
#
_entry.id   AF-E6UHR0-F1
#
_cell.length_a   1.000
_cell.length_b   1.000
_cell.length_c   1.000
_cell.angle_alpha   90.00
_cell.angle_beta   90.00
_cell.angle_gamma   90.00
#
_symmetry.space_group_name_H-M   'P 1'
#
loop_
_entity.id
_entity.type
_entity.pdbx_description
1 polymer ?
#
loop_
_entity_poly.entity_id
_entity_poly.type
_entity_poly.pdbx_seq_one_letter_code
_entity_poly.pdbx_strand_id
1 'polypeptide(L)'
;MSKSNNKKINEIKEILGDHVASGKPYLKMVGCGEIMINELPFSFSMQNIGAASDAGICITISGDAVDSGIVRFTDLTYMKNVNGKTVPERYDLPLVKKSDGKMIYQAKFTDIKLPEFDSSVATTKEEFLGVLATQLTFRVTPLYKGNGLPEIMLSVYPFGDPLTGSATEWKRVTADQDYFLHKLKKGRRTSAFKKRR
;
A
#
# COMPACT_ATOMS: atom_id res chain seq x y z
N MET A 1 29.10 -7.15 19.49
CA MET A 1 27.71 -6.69 19.31
C MET A 1 26.81 -7.47 20.25
N SER A 2 25.96 -6.81 21.05
CA SER A 2 25.15 -7.48 22.06
C SER A 2 23.98 -8.24 21.43
N LYS A 3 23.59 -9.38 22.02
CA LYS A 3 22.46 -10.23 21.54
C LYS A 3 21.12 -9.47 21.41
N SER A 4 20.97 -8.34 22.10
CA SER A 4 19.76 -7.51 22.06
C SER A 4 19.63 -6.67 20.78
N ASN A 5 20.74 -6.18 20.22
CA ASN A 5 20.71 -5.41 18.97
C ASN A 5 20.38 -6.30 17.76
N ASN A 6 20.89 -7.53 17.71
CA ASN A 6 20.59 -8.47 16.62
C ASN A 6 19.11 -8.84 16.54
N LYS A 7 18.40 -8.92 17.69
CA LYS A 7 16.96 -9.23 17.70
C LYS A 7 16.13 -8.09 17.07
N LYS A 8 16.43 -6.84 17.40
CA LYS A 8 15.73 -5.67 16.86
C LYS A 8 15.98 -5.47 15.37
N ILE A 9 17.20 -5.72 14.89
CA ILE A 9 17.55 -5.66 13.46
C ILE A 9 16.77 -6.72 12.67
N ASN A 10 16.60 -7.93 13.22
CA ASN A 10 15.80 -8.96 12.57
C ASN A 10 14.30 -8.60 12.49
N GLU A 11 13.72 -8.00 13.54
CA GLU A 11 12.32 -7.52 13.52
C GLU A 11 12.12 -6.40 12.47
N ILE A 12 13.10 -5.52 12.29
CA ILE A 12 13.07 -4.46 11.26
C ILE A 12 13.12 -5.06 9.84
N LYS A 13 13.96 -6.07 9.62
CA LYS A 13 14.03 -6.80 8.34
C LYS A 13 12.76 -7.57 8.02
N GLU A 14 12.09 -8.15 9.02
CA GLU A 14 10.78 -8.81 8.82
C GLU A 14 9.72 -7.83 8.31
N ILE A 15 9.69 -6.60 8.85
CA ILE A 15 8.73 -5.56 8.46
C ILE A 15 9.08 -5.01 7.07
N LEU A 16 10.31 -4.56 6.86
CA LEU A 16 10.70 -3.82 5.65
C LEU A 16 11.11 -4.73 4.49
N GLY A 17 11.43 -6.00 4.74
CA GLY A 17 11.93 -6.96 3.76
C GLY A 17 13.45 -6.94 3.62
N ASP A 18 13.98 -7.97 2.97
CA ASP A 18 15.38 -8.01 2.58
C ASP A 18 15.59 -7.24 1.27
N HIS A 19 16.78 -6.65 1.13
CA HIS A 19 17.20 -6.02 -0.12
C HIS A 19 17.17 -7.03 -1.28
N VAL A 20 16.62 -6.63 -2.43
CA VAL A 20 16.59 -7.41 -3.66
C VAL A 20 17.72 -6.96 -4.57
N ALA A 21 18.78 -7.77 -4.66
CA ALA A 21 19.95 -7.52 -5.51
C ALA A 21 19.67 -7.81 -7.00
N SER A 22 18.69 -7.13 -7.59
CA SER A 22 18.32 -7.27 -9.02
C SER A 22 18.96 -6.20 -9.92
N GLY A 23 19.60 -5.19 -9.33
CA GLY A 23 20.08 -3.99 -10.06
C GLY A 23 18.95 -3.09 -10.56
N LYS A 24 17.70 -3.36 -10.16
CA LYS A 24 16.49 -2.65 -10.58
C LYS A 24 15.63 -2.25 -9.37
N PRO A 25 14.78 -1.22 -9.49
CA PRO A 25 13.86 -0.87 -8.41
C PRO A 25 12.85 -2.00 -8.16
N TYR A 26 12.49 -2.21 -6.89
CA TYR A 26 11.53 -3.22 -6.49
C TYR A 26 10.69 -2.69 -5.33
N LEU A 27 9.39 -2.54 -5.53
CA LEU A 27 8.49 -2.05 -4.49
C LEU A 27 7.93 -3.21 -3.68
N LYS A 28 8.02 -3.10 -2.35
CA LYS A 28 7.33 -3.99 -1.40
C LYS A 28 6.20 -3.22 -0.74
N MET A 29 5.00 -3.79 -0.72
CA MET A 29 3.91 -3.28 0.09
C MET A 29 4.25 -3.45 1.59
N VAL A 30 4.25 -2.37 2.35
CA VAL A 30 4.53 -2.39 3.81
C VAL A 30 3.29 -2.12 4.64
N GLY A 31 2.31 -1.42 4.08
CA GLY A 31 1.01 -1.22 4.70
C GLY A 31 -0.08 -1.20 3.65
N CYS A 32 -1.12 -2.00 3.82
CA CYS A 32 -2.30 -1.95 2.96
C CYS A 32 -3.50 -2.39 3.77
N GLY A 33 -4.48 -1.50 3.96
CA GLY A 33 -5.64 -1.79 4.80
C GLY A 33 -6.36 -3.09 4.40
N GLU A 34 -7.06 -3.72 5.34
CA GLU A 34 -7.71 -5.01 5.09
C GLU A 34 -8.83 -4.90 4.03
N ILE A 35 -9.61 -3.83 4.11
CA ILE A 35 -10.80 -3.61 3.29
C ILE A 35 -11.00 -2.12 3.00
N MET A 36 -11.49 -1.82 1.80
CA MET A 36 -11.89 -0.49 1.37
C MET A 36 -13.36 -0.26 1.75
N ILE A 37 -13.66 0.81 2.49
CA ILE A 37 -15.02 1.12 2.95
C ILE A 37 -15.49 2.37 2.25
N ASN A 38 -16.72 2.35 1.70
CA ASN A 38 -17.31 3.47 0.99
C ASN A 38 -17.15 4.79 1.74
N GLU A 39 -16.67 5.81 1.03
CA GLU A 39 -16.46 7.17 1.51
C GLU A 39 -15.40 7.32 2.63
N LEU A 40 -14.70 6.23 3.01
CA LEU A 40 -13.59 6.28 3.96
C LEU A 40 -12.24 6.23 3.25
N PRO A 41 -11.32 7.18 3.52
CA PRO A 41 -9.98 7.16 2.95
C PRO A 41 -9.22 5.87 3.29
N PHE A 42 -8.83 5.14 2.26
CA PHE A 42 -8.01 3.94 2.35
C PHE A 42 -6.54 4.29 2.14
N SER A 43 -5.67 3.88 3.06
CA SER A 43 -4.23 4.13 2.97
C SER A 43 -3.48 2.88 2.52
N PHE A 44 -2.48 3.07 1.67
CA PHE A 44 -1.52 2.04 1.29
C PHE A 44 -0.13 2.65 1.18
N SER A 45 0.89 1.89 1.55
CA SER A 45 2.26 2.32 1.62
C SER A 45 3.23 1.23 1.18
N MET A 46 4.32 1.67 0.57
CA MET A 46 5.33 0.80 -0.02
C MET A 46 6.72 1.35 0.24
N GLN A 47 7.68 0.44 0.22
CA GLN A 47 9.11 0.72 0.35
C GLN A 47 9.79 0.19 -0.92
N ASN A 48 10.70 0.97 -1.50
CA ASN A 48 11.64 0.40 -2.47
C ASN A 48 12.60 -0.49 -1.68
N ILE A 49 12.77 -1.75 -2.08
CA ILE A 49 13.74 -2.70 -1.53
C ILE A 49 14.76 -3.14 -2.60
N GLY A 50 14.71 -2.58 -3.80
CA GLY A 50 15.67 -2.79 -4.87
C GLY A 50 16.65 -1.63 -5.04
N ALA A 51 17.23 -1.53 -6.24
CA ALA A 51 18.14 -0.44 -6.59
C ALA A 51 17.43 0.93 -6.62
N ALA A 52 18.20 2.01 -6.48
CA ALA A 52 17.69 3.36 -6.64
C ALA A 52 17.13 3.60 -8.06
N SER A 53 16.13 4.48 -8.18
CA SER A 53 15.57 4.88 -9.47
C SER A 53 14.96 6.27 -9.43
N ASP A 54 15.29 7.08 -10.44
CA ASP A 54 14.70 8.41 -10.67
C ASP A 54 13.63 8.37 -11.78
N ALA A 55 13.23 7.19 -12.24
CA ALA A 55 12.28 7.04 -13.35
C ALA A 55 10.83 7.36 -12.96
N GLY A 56 10.50 7.35 -11.67
CA GLY A 56 9.14 7.50 -11.15
C GLY A 56 8.37 6.19 -11.00
N ILE A 57 7.08 6.31 -10.68
CA ILE A 57 6.16 5.20 -10.45
C ILE A 57 4.81 5.41 -11.14
N CYS A 58 4.05 4.34 -11.25
CA CYS A 58 2.66 4.36 -11.68
C CYS A 58 1.78 3.61 -10.67
N ILE A 59 0.66 4.22 -10.30
CA ILE A 59 -0.39 3.61 -9.50
C ILE A 59 -1.53 3.22 -10.43
N THR A 60 -2.02 2.00 -10.28
CA THR A 60 -3.21 1.52 -10.97
C THR A 60 -4.20 0.87 -10.01
N ILE A 61 -5.49 1.13 -10.24
CA ILE A 61 -6.59 0.47 -9.54
C ILE A 61 -7.51 -0.12 -10.60
N SER A 62 -7.70 -1.44 -10.54
CA SER A 62 -8.37 -2.21 -11.59
C SER A 62 -9.20 -3.35 -11.02
N GLY A 63 -10.03 -3.97 -11.86
CA GLY A 63 -10.93 -5.06 -11.50
C GLY A 63 -12.28 -4.89 -12.18
N ASP A 64 -13.07 -5.96 -12.27
CA ASP A 64 -14.35 -5.95 -13.00
C ASP A 64 -15.33 -4.91 -12.44
N ALA A 65 -15.25 -4.63 -11.13
CA ALA A 65 -16.06 -3.62 -10.48
C ALA A 65 -15.64 -2.17 -10.82
N VAL A 66 -14.37 -1.95 -11.15
CA VAL A 66 -13.89 -0.66 -11.70
C VAL A 66 -14.26 -0.56 -13.17
N ASP A 67 -14.07 -1.64 -13.93
CA ASP A 67 -14.37 -1.68 -15.37
C ASP A 67 -15.85 -1.39 -15.66
N SER A 68 -16.75 -1.98 -14.89
CA SER A 68 -18.20 -1.72 -14.95
C SER A 68 -18.62 -0.38 -14.33
N GLY A 69 -17.71 0.33 -13.67
CA GLY A 69 -17.98 1.63 -13.04
C GLY A 69 -18.78 1.57 -11.73
N ILE A 70 -19.08 0.38 -11.20
CA ILE A 70 -19.82 0.23 -9.94
C ILE A 70 -18.99 0.64 -8.72
N VAL A 71 -17.66 0.49 -8.80
CA VAL A 71 -16.69 1.01 -7.83
C VAL A 71 -15.91 2.13 -8.50
N ARG A 72 -15.94 3.30 -7.88
CA ARG A 72 -15.16 4.48 -8.31
C ARG A 72 -14.18 4.88 -7.23
N PHE A 73 -13.18 5.68 -7.61
CA PHE A 73 -12.17 6.19 -6.68
C PHE A 73 -12.00 7.70 -6.84
N THR A 74 -11.72 8.37 -5.73
CA THR A 74 -11.49 9.82 -5.66
C THR A 74 -10.40 10.13 -4.62
N ASP A 75 -10.00 11.40 -4.55
CA ASP A 75 -9.12 11.97 -3.53
C ASP A 75 -7.77 11.24 -3.40
N LEU A 76 -7.15 10.87 -4.52
CA LEU A 76 -5.78 10.36 -4.49
C LEU A 76 -4.86 11.41 -3.87
N THR A 77 -4.23 11.05 -2.76
CA THR A 77 -3.33 11.92 -2.02
C THR A 77 -2.01 11.19 -1.80
N TYR A 78 -0.90 11.86 -2.08
CA TYR A 78 0.43 11.41 -1.72
C TYR A 78 0.90 12.15 -0.46
N MET A 79 1.35 11.41 0.55
CA MET A 79 1.90 11.96 1.77
C MET A 79 3.41 12.23 1.58
N LYS A 80 3.77 13.42 1.11
CA LYS A 80 5.17 13.83 0.89
C LYS A 80 5.84 14.20 2.20
N ASN A 81 7.11 13.82 2.36
CA ASN A 81 7.95 14.34 3.44
C ASN A 81 8.75 15.53 2.93
N VAL A 82 8.46 16.73 3.45
CA VAL A 82 9.14 17.99 3.12
C VAL A 82 9.72 18.57 4.41
N ASN A 83 11.05 18.70 4.48
CA ASN A 83 11.76 19.23 5.65
C ASN A 83 11.36 18.55 6.98
N GLY A 84 11.21 17.22 6.96
CA GLY A 84 10.83 16.42 8.14
C GLY A 84 9.34 16.51 8.53
N LYS A 85 8.50 17.18 7.74
CA LYS A 85 7.04 17.22 7.94
C LYS A 85 6.33 16.47 6.84
N THR A 86 5.34 15.68 7.22
CA THR A 86 4.45 15.01 6.26
C THR A 86 3.36 15.97 5.79
N VAL A 87 3.35 16.27 4.49
CA VAL A 87 2.41 17.18 3.83
C VAL A 87 1.59 16.39 2.82
N PRO A 88 0.25 16.42 2.88
CA PRO A 88 -0.60 15.80 1.88
C PRO A 88 -0.61 16.63 0.59
N GLU A 89 -0.39 15.98 -0.55
CA GLU A 89 -0.53 16.57 -1.88
C GLU A 89 -1.56 15.77 -2.68
N ARG A 90 -2.55 16.48 -3.25
CA ARG A 90 -3.65 15.87 -4.00
C ARG A 90 -3.28 15.72 -5.46
N TYR A 91 -3.61 14.57 -6.03
CA TYR A 91 -3.36 14.22 -7.42
C TYR A 91 -4.64 13.79 -8.12
N ASP A 92 -4.67 13.98 -9.43
CA ASP A 92 -5.69 13.39 -10.27
C ASP A 92 -5.48 11.88 -10.38
N LEU A 93 -6.59 11.15 -10.33
CA LEU A 93 -6.65 9.72 -10.58
C LEU A 93 -7.59 9.48 -11.77
N PRO A 94 -7.13 9.69 -13.01
CA PRO A 94 -7.97 9.55 -14.18
C PRO A 94 -8.35 8.10 -14.44
N LEU A 95 -9.56 7.91 -14.96
CA LEU A 95 -10.03 6.64 -15.51
C LEU A 95 -9.58 6.54 -16.97
N VAL A 96 -8.83 5.50 -17.31
CA VAL A 96 -8.18 5.30 -18.60
C VAL A 96 -8.63 3.98 -19.21
N LYS A 97 -8.90 3.99 -20.52
CA LYS A 97 -9.20 2.78 -21.29
C LYS A 97 -7.90 2.11 -21.73
N LYS A 98 -7.70 0.85 -21.37
CA LYS A 98 -6.57 0.03 -21.83
C LYS A 98 -6.80 -0.49 -23.24
N SER A 99 -5.74 -1.05 -23.84
CA SER A 99 -5.78 -1.64 -25.19
C SER A 99 -6.75 -2.82 -25.33
N ASP A 100 -7.01 -3.53 -24.24
CA ASP A 100 -8.00 -4.63 -24.17
C ASP A 100 -9.44 -4.12 -24.02
N GLY A 101 -9.65 -2.80 -23.99
CA GLY A 101 -10.94 -2.15 -23.87
C GLY A 101 -11.41 -1.93 -22.42
N LYS A 102 -10.70 -2.48 -21.42
CA LYS A 102 -11.07 -2.35 -20.00
C LYS A 102 -10.72 -0.98 -19.44
N MET A 103 -11.53 -0.49 -18.52
CA MET A 103 -11.29 0.76 -17.79
C MET A 103 -10.50 0.48 -16.51
N ILE A 104 -9.47 1.30 -16.26
CA ILE A 104 -8.71 1.29 -15.01
C ILE A 104 -8.48 2.72 -14.52
N TYR A 105 -8.30 2.90 -13.22
CA TYR A 105 -7.74 4.14 -12.71
C TYR A 105 -6.21 4.10 -12.81
N GLN A 106 -5.59 5.19 -13.26
CA GLN A 106 -4.14 5.26 -13.43
C GLN A 106 -3.61 6.65 -13.06
N ALA A 107 -2.63 6.71 -12.15
CA ALA A 107 -1.89 7.94 -11.84
C ALA A 107 -0.39 7.71 -12.03
N LYS A 108 0.27 8.63 -12.72
CA LYS A 108 1.71 8.56 -13.02
C LYS A 108 2.44 9.63 -12.23
N PHE A 109 3.52 9.24 -11.57
CA PHE A 109 4.37 10.12 -10.79
C PHE A 109 5.79 10.03 -11.34
N THR A 110 6.17 10.98 -12.19
CA THR A 110 7.49 11.01 -12.83
C THR A 110 8.55 11.70 -11.98
N ASP A 111 8.14 12.37 -10.90
CA ASP A 111 8.99 13.15 -9.99
C ASP A 111 9.36 12.39 -8.71
N ILE A 112 8.70 11.25 -8.42
CA ILE A 112 9.01 10.44 -7.25
C ILE A 112 10.32 9.67 -7.47
N LYS A 113 11.31 10.01 -6.64
CA LYS A 113 12.58 9.26 -6.57
C LYS A 113 12.46 8.09 -5.62
N LEU A 114 12.98 6.95 -6.04
CA LEU A 114 13.09 5.74 -5.24
C LEU A 114 14.53 5.64 -4.74
N PRO A 115 14.83 5.99 -3.49
CA PRO A 115 16.16 5.79 -2.94
C PRO A 115 16.46 4.28 -2.83
N GLU A 116 17.75 3.94 -2.89
CA GLU A 116 18.19 2.58 -2.59
C GLU A 116 17.87 2.25 -1.14
N PHE A 117 17.32 1.06 -0.93
CA PHE A 117 17.10 0.55 0.41
C PHE A 117 18.26 -0.33 0.81
N ASP A 118 19.03 0.20 1.75
CA ASP A 118 20.07 -0.56 2.43
C ASP A 118 19.59 -0.90 3.85
N SER A 119 19.13 -2.13 3.99
CA SER A 119 18.71 -2.70 5.29
C SER A 119 19.85 -2.83 6.29
N SER A 120 21.11 -2.73 5.85
CA SER A 120 22.29 -2.81 6.72
C SER A 120 22.58 -1.49 7.43
N VAL A 121 22.05 -0.36 6.94
CA VAL A 121 22.27 0.97 7.53
C VAL A 121 21.34 1.24 8.70
N ALA A 122 20.22 0.54 8.88
CA ALA A 122 19.28 0.79 9.98
C ALA A 122 19.74 0.18 11.32
N THR A 123 20.95 0.53 11.78
CA THR A 123 21.52 -0.01 13.03
C THR A 123 21.19 0.83 14.27
N THR A 124 20.85 2.10 14.05
CA THR A 124 20.40 3.06 15.04
C THR A 124 18.93 3.43 14.84
N LYS A 125 18.31 4.08 15.84
CA LYS A 125 16.92 4.53 15.72
C LYS A 125 16.77 5.64 14.68
N GLU A 126 17.75 6.51 14.60
CA GLU A 126 17.80 7.65 13.69
C GLU A 126 17.88 7.17 12.24
N GLU A 127 18.72 6.18 11.96
CA GLU A 127 18.79 5.53 10.64
C GLU A 127 17.49 4.82 10.29
N PHE A 128 16.87 4.12 11.24
CA PHE A 128 15.57 3.49 11.02
C PHE A 128 14.46 4.50 10.71
N LEU A 129 14.42 5.63 11.41
CA LEU A 129 13.49 6.72 11.12
C LEU A 129 13.77 7.35 9.75
N GLY A 130 15.04 7.44 9.35
CA GLY A 130 15.45 7.86 8.00
C GLY A 130 14.91 6.92 6.92
N VAL A 131 14.98 5.61 7.14
CA VAL A 131 14.40 4.61 6.23
C VAL A 131 12.89 4.74 6.15
N LEU A 132 12.19 4.86 7.28
CA LEU A 132 10.74 5.09 7.29
C LEU A 132 10.33 6.39 6.59
N ALA A 133 11.19 7.42 6.59
CA ALA A 133 10.94 8.66 5.87
C ALA A 133 10.97 8.48 4.33
N THR A 134 11.59 7.42 3.83
CA THR A 134 11.58 7.06 2.39
C THR A 134 10.36 6.27 1.96
N GLN A 135 9.52 5.82 2.91
CA GLN A 135 8.31 5.08 2.62
C GLN A 135 7.33 5.96 1.84
N LEU A 136 6.85 5.45 0.70
CA LEU A 136 5.81 6.11 -0.07
C LEU A 136 4.47 5.75 0.54
N THR A 137 3.63 6.75 0.83
CA THR A 137 2.31 6.53 1.42
C THR A 137 1.26 7.30 0.64
N PHE A 138 0.23 6.58 0.18
CA PHE A 138 -0.87 7.13 -0.58
C PHE A 138 -2.19 6.89 0.13
N ARG A 139 -3.16 7.75 -0.16
CA ARG A 139 -4.55 7.61 0.25
C ARG A 139 -5.46 7.72 -0.96
N VAL A 140 -6.53 6.95 -0.95
CA VAL A 140 -7.59 7.03 -1.97
C VAL A 140 -8.92 6.73 -1.30
N THR A 141 -9.99 7.37 -1.74
CA THR A 141 -11.34 7.15 -1.21
C THR A 141 -12.16 6.34 -2.20
N PRO A 142 -12.64 5.13 -1.83
CA PRO A 142 -13.54 4.34 -2.65
C PRO A 142 -14.97 4.89 -2.59
N LEU A 143 -15.69 4.80 -3.70
CA LEU A 143 -17.11 5.13 -3.81
C LEU A 143 -17.86 3.89 -4.32
N TYR A 144 -18.67 3.30 -3.45
CA TYR A 144 -19.43 2.07 -3.70
C TYR A 144 -20.68 1.99 -2.83
N LYS A 145 -21.85 1.73 -3.43
CA LYS A 145 -23.14 1.66 -2.72
C LYS A 145 -23.86 0.32 -2.89
N GLY A 146 -23.14 -0.73 -3.29
CA GLY A 146 -23.73 -2.06 -3.50
C GLY A 146 -23.69 -2.94 -2.26
N ASN A 147 -24.39 -4.08 -2.34
CA ASN A 147 -24.53 -5.05 -1.25
C ASN A 147 -23.46 -6.17 -1.26
N GLY A 148 -22.51 -6.10 -2.19
CA GLY A 148 -21.47 -7.11 -2.39
C GLY A 148 -20.14 -6.74 -1.76
N LEU A 149 -19.14 -7.61 -1.98
CA LEU A 149 -17.74 -7.37 -1.65
C LEU A 149 -16.87 -7.49 -2.90
N PRO A 150 -17.05 -6.62 -3.91
CA PRO A 150 -16.24 -6.68 -5.14
C PRO A 150 -14.76 -6.60 -4.81
N GLU A 151 -13.97 -7.36 -5.56
CA GLU A 151 -12.52 -7.40 -5.45
C GLU A 151 -11.88 -6.43 -6.45
N ILE A 152 -10.84 -5.75 -5.99
CA ILE A 152 -10.09 -4.71 -6.68
C ILE A 152 -8.61 -5.04 -6.56
N MET A 153 -7.90 -4.97 -7.68
CA MET A 153 -6.45 -5.06 -7.74
C MET A 153 -5.85 -3.65 -7.66
N LEU A 154 -5.11 -3.41 -6.60
CA LEU A 154 -4.26 -2.23 -6.42
C LEU A 154 -2.83 -2.61 -6.79
N SER A 155 -2.24 -1.94 -7.77
CA SER A 155 -0.86 -2.20 -8.19
C SER A 155 -0.09 -0.90 -8.30
N VAL A 156 1.11 -0.88 -7.73
CA VAL A 156 2.08 0.20 -7.87
C VAL A 156 3.35 -0.38 -8.46
N TYR A 157 3.81 0.18 -9.56
CA TYR A 157 5.03 -0.30 -10.21
C TYR A 157 6.00 0.84 -10.54
N PRO A 158 7.32 0.60 -10.38
CA PRO A 158 8.33 1.56 -10.79
C PRO A 158 8.47 1.55 -12.31
N PHE A 159 8.66 2.72 -12.93
CA PHE A 159 8.89 2.78 -14.38
C PHE A 159 10.21 2.10 -14.80
N GLY A 160 11.18 2.05 -13.89
CA GLY A 160 12.45 1.34 -14.12
C GLY A 160 12.33 -0.19 -14.18
N ASP A 161 11.24 -0.77 -13.64
CA ASP A 161 10.99 -2.22 -13.73
C ASP A 161 9.50 -2.57 -13.54
N PRO A 162 8.63 -2.28 -14.53
CA PRO A 162 7.18 -2.35 -14.35
C PRO A 162 6.62 -3.76 -14.09
N LEU A 163 7.32 -4.79 -14.58
CA LEU A 163 6.81 -6.18 -14.58
C LEU A 163 7.15 -6.94 -13.30
N THR A 164 8.37 -6.75 -12.79
CA THR A 164 8.90 -7.52 -11.67
C THR A 164 9.05 -6.69 -10.40
N GLY A 165 9.22 -5.37 -10.51
CA GLY A 165 9.36 -4.47 -9.37
C GLY A 165 8.03 -4.00 -8.76
N SER A 166 6.89 -4.56 -9.16
CA SER A 166 5.57 -4.08 -8.73
C SER A 166 5.14 -4.59 -7.35
N ALA A 167 4.54 -3.71 -6.55
CA ALA A 167 3.79 -4.07 -5.36
C ALA A 167 2.30 -4.18 -5.72
N THR A 168 1.72 -5.38 -5.61
CA THR A 168 0.32 -5.64 -5.99
C THR A 168 -0.44 -6.32 -4.85
N GLU A 169 -1.63 -5.81 -4.56
CA GLU A 169 -2.53 -6.30 -3.51
C GLU A 169 -3.97 -6.40 -4.03
N TRP A 170 -4.67 -7.47 -3.63
CA TRP A 170 -6.10 -7.63 -3.89
C TRP A 170 -6.88 -7.22 -2.67
N LYS A 171 -7.79 -6.26 -2.83
CA LYS A 171 -8.62 -5.72 -1.75
C LYS A 171 -10.08 -5.79 -2.11
N ARG A 172 -10.92 -5.94 -1.10
CA ARG A 172 -12.37 -5.89 -1.26
C ARG A 172 -12.90 -4.50 -0.92
N VAL A 173 -13.99 -4.12 -1.55
CA VAL A 173 -14.72 -2.88 -1.26
C VAL A 173 -16.06 -3.22 -0.62
N THR A 174 -16.49 -2.46 0.39
CA THR A 174 -17.79 -2.62 1.04
C THR A 174 -18.49 -1.27 1.20
N ALA A 175 -19.82 -1.28 1.12
CA ALA A 175 -20.66 -0.14 1.52
C ALA A 175 -20.96 -0.14 3.03
N ASP A 176 -20.67 -1.23 3.73
CA ASP A 176 -20.89 -1.39 5.17
C ASP A 176 -19.85 -0.59 5.97
N GLN A 177 -20.25 0.56 6.51
CA GLN A 177 -19.40 1.41 7.35
C GLN A 177 -19.07 0.77 8.71
N ASP A 178 -19.86 -0.20 9.15
CA ASP A 178 -19.69 -0.94 10.41
C ASP A 178 -19.05 -2.32 10.20
N TYR A 179 -18.43 -2.56 9.04
CA TYR A 179 -17.87 -3.86 8.65
C TYR A 179 -17.06 -4.54 9.75
N PHE A 180 -16.16 -3.81 10.42
CA PHE A 180 -15.31 -4.36 11.48
C PHE A 180 -16.13 -4.78 12.71
N LEU A 181 -17.15 -4.01 13.09
CA LEU A 181 -18.05 -4.36 14.21
C LEU A 181 -18.85 -5.63 13.88
N HIS A 182 -19.33 -5.76 12.64
CA HIS A 182 -20.05 -6.95 12.18
C HIS A 182 -19.16 -8.20 12.14
N LYS A 183 -17.89 -8.06 11.72
CA LYS A 183 -16.88 -9.13 11.75
C LYS A 183 -16.55 -9.57 13.18
N LEU A 184 -16.33 -8.64 14.10
CA LEU A 184 -16.01 -8.94 15.50
C LEU A 184 -17.15 -9.68 16.21
N LYS A 185 -18.41 -9.31 15.94
CA LYS A 185 -19.59 -10.00 16.49
C LYS A 185 -19.69 -11.45 16.01
N LYS A 186 -19.28 -11.74 14.75
CA LYS A 186 -19.23 -13.12 14.24
C LYS A 186 -18.15 -13.97 14.93
N GLY A 187 -17.03 -13.36 15.35
CA GLY A 187 -15.95 -14.05 16.07
C GLY A 187 -16.23 -14.34 17.55
N ARG A 188 -17.12 -13.59 18.21
CA ARG A 188 -17.43 -13.78 19.65
C ARG A 188 -18.37 -14.94 19.97
N ARG A 189 -18.98 -15.60 18.97
CA ARG A 189 -19.94 -16.69 19.23
C ARG A 189 -19.30 -18.05 19.61
N THR A 190 -17.98 -18.18 19.66
CA THR A 190 -17.29 -19.46 19.95
C THR A 190 -16.48 -19.51 21.24
N SER A 191 -16.25 -18.40 21.95
CA SER A 191 -15.60 -18.44 23.27
C SER A 191 -16.63 -18.55 24.39
N ALA A 192 -17.40 -19.64 24.40
CA ALA A 192 -18.07 -20.06 25.62
C ALA A 192 -16.96 -20.46 26.61
N PHE A 193 -16.66 -19.56 27.55
CA PHE A 193 -15.87 -19.85 28.73
C PHE A 193 -16.49 -21.08 29.41
N LYS A 194 -15.92 -22.27 29.15
CA LYS A 194 -16.21 -23.48 29.89
C LYS A 194 -15.67 -23.23 31.30
N LYS A 195 -16.51 -22.70 32.20
CA LYS A 195 -16.24 -22.70 33.64
C LYS A 195 -15.97 -24.16 34.01
N ARG A 196 -14.71 -24.51 34.25
CA ARG A 196 -14.36 -25.75 34.96
C ARG A 196 -14.97 -25.62 36.36
N ARG A 197 -15.94 -26.47 36.64
CA ARG A 197 -16.34 -26.81 38.00
C ARG A 197 -15.22 -27.61 38.65
#